data_AF-K5VNA1-F1
#
_entry.id   AF-K5VNA1-F1
#
_cell.length_a   1.000
_cell.length_b   1.000
_cell.length_c   1.000
_cell.angle_alpha   90.00
_cell.angle_beta   90.00
_cell.angle_gamma   90.00
#
_symmetry.space_group_name_H-M   'P 1'
#
loop_
_entity.id
_entity.type
_entity.pdbx_description
1 polymer ?
#
loop_
_entity_poly.entity_id
_entity_poly.type
_entity_poly.pdbx_seq_one_letter_code
_entity_poly.pdbx_strand_id
1 'polypeptide(L)'
;HFRDAHLDEWVEACDKAQVKITAKCATAQVEAWRQRQRGQPDVAQADNSRPQFTKELFVDYITEWIPLRVIENPQLRNIFLLLRSELHEKDIPGRTTIRTRLSQDMKNAVGSISFTMDMWTDPFLSPYMAVTAH
;
A
#
# COMPACT_ATOMS: atom_id res chain seq x y z
N HIS A 1 -36.30 -1.39 5.58
CA HIS A 1 -35.36 -1.45 4.44
C HIS A 1 -34.41 -0.25 4.41
N PHE A 2 -34.85 0.98 4.09
CA PHE A 2 -33.96 2.16 4.12
C PHE A 2 -33.38 2.42 5.52
N ARG A 3 -34.21 2.20 6.56
CA ARG A 3 -33.88 2.36 7.98
C ARG A 3 -32.86 1.33 8.53
N ASP A 4 -32.69 0.20 7.84
CA ASP A 4 -31.96 -0.95 8.38
C ASP A 4 -30.67 -1.25 7.59
N ALA A 5 -30.58 -0.81 6.33
CA ALA A 5 -29.46 -1.10 5.43
C ALA A 5 -28.59 0.11 5.06
N HIS A 6 -29.08 1.35 5.23
CA HIS A 6 -28.38 2.58 4.81
C HIS A 6 -28.49 3.71 5.85
N LEU A 7 -28.54 3.35 7.14
CA LEU A 7 -28.69 4.32 8.22
C LEU A 7 -27.49 5.28 8.31
N ASP A 8 -26.29 4.76 8.04
CA ASP A 8 -25.02 5.47 7.97
C ASP A 8 -24.99 6.53 6.86
N GLU A 9 -25.21 6.14 5.60
CA GLU A 9 -25.21 7.05 4.46
C GLU A 9 -26.28 8.15 4.61
N TRP A 10 -27.42 7.80 5.19
CA TRP A 10 -28.52 8.73 5.43
C TRP A 10 -28.20 9.75 6.53
N VAL A 11 -27.65 9.32 7.66
CA VAL A 11 -27.30 10.23 8.76
C VAL A 11 -26.15 11.15 8.35
N GLU A 12 -25.14 10.64 7.65
CA GLU A 12 -24.02 11.44 7.14
C GLU A 12 -24.49 12.48 6.11
N ALA A 13 -25.36 12.09 5.18
CA ALA A 13 -25.92 13.03 4.20
C ALA A 13 -26.76 14.13 4.87
N CYS A 14 -27.56 13.80 5.89
CA CYS A 14 -28.34 14.78 6.65
C CYS A 14 -27.46 15.72 7.48
N ASP A 15 -26.42 15.20 8.13
CA ASP A 15 -25.48 16.01 8.93
C ASP A 15 -24.67 16.96 8.01
N LYS A 16 -24.23 16.48 6.83
CA LYS A 16 -23.57 17.30 5.79
C LYS A 16 -24.49 18.38 5.23
N ALA A 17 -25.79 18.09 5.08
CA ALA A 17 -26.79 19.05 4.62
C ALA A 17 -27.32 19.97 5.74
N GLN A 18 -26.81 19.84 6.97
CA GLN A 18 -27.31 20.53 8.17
C GLN A 18 -28.82 20.36 8.41
N VAL A 19 -29.39 19.24 7.96
CA VAL A 19 -30.80 18.92 8.12
C VAL A 19 -30.98 18.14 9.41
N LYS A 20 -31.72 18.72 10.37
CA LYS A 20 -32.05 18.04 11.62
C LYS A 20 -33.06 16.92 11.36
N ILE A 21 -32.65 15.68 11.62
CA ILE A 21 -33.55 14.52 11.59
C ILE A 21 -34.52 14.61 12.78
N THR A 22 -35.80 14.91 12.51
CA THR A 22 -36.87 15.07 13.52
C THR A 22 -37.89 13.94 13.52
N ALA A 23 -37.72 12.95 12.63
CA ALA A 23 -38.64 11.82 12.52
C ALA A 23 -38.61 10.96 13.80
N LYS A 24 -39.72 10.97 14.56
CA LYS A 24 -39.86 10.28 15.86
C LYS A 24 -39.48 8.78 15.82
N CYS A 25 -39.71 8.12 14.68
CA CYS A 25 -39.42 6.70 14.49
C CYS A 25 -37.94 6.40 14.16
N ALA A 26 -37.12 7.42 13.95
CA ALA A 26 -35.71 7.29 13.58
C ALA A 26 -34.76 7.88 14.63
N THR A 27 -35.21 8.83 15.47
CA THR A 27 -34.38 9.54 16.44
C THR A 27 -33.59 8.61 17.36
N ALA A 28 -34.24 7.60 17.95
CA ALA A 28 -33.59 6.65 18.86
C ALA A 28 -32.48 5.82 18.18
N GLN A 29 -32.66 5.47 16.90
CA GLN A 29 -31.68 4.68 16.15
C GLN A 29 -30.50 5.53 15.68
N VAL A 30 -30.75 6.77 15.25
CA VAL A 30 -29.71 7.73 14.87
C VAL A 30 -28.84 8.09 16.08
N GLU A 31 -29.44 8.32 17.25
CA GLU A 31 -28.69 8.58 18.48
C GLU A 31 -27.84 7.38 18.91
N ALA A 32 -28.39 6.16 18.86
CA ALA A 32 -27.63 4.95 19.14
C ALA A 32 -26.45 4.74 18.16
N TRP A 33 -26.64 5.07 16.88
CA TRP A 33 -25.57 5.05 15.87
C TRP A 33 -24.50 6.11 16.13
N ARG A 34 -24.89 7.37 16.42
CA ARG A 34 -23.93 8.46 16.73
C ARG A 34 -23.10 8.16 17.98
N GLN A 35 -23.68 7.49 18.97
CA GLN A 35 -22.97 7.06 20.19
C GLN A 35 -21.95 5.95 19.92
N ARG A 36 -22.25 5.02 18.99
CA ARG A 36 -21.30 3.98 18.55
C ARG A 36 -20.12 4.55 17.76
N GLN A 37 -20.39 5.50 16.86
CA GLN A 37 -19.37 6.22 16.08
C GLN A 37 -18.39 6.98 16.97
N ARG A 38 -18.86 7.64 18.05
CA ARG A 38 -17.98 8.36 19.01
C ARG A 38 -17.00 7.47 19.78
N GLY A 39 -17.26 6.16 19.85
CA GLY A 39 -16.41 5.18 20.55
C GLY A 39 -15.54 4.32 19.64
N GLN A 40 -15.64 4.50 18.32
CA GLN A 40 -14.80 3.79 17.37
C GLN A 40 -13.50 4.60 17.16
N PRO A 41 -12.31 4.00 17.36
CA PRO A 41 -11.09 4.63 16.87
C PRO A 41 -11.25 4.78 15.36
N ASP A 42 -11.01 6.00 14.89
CA ASP A 42 -11.12 6.41 13.50
C ASP A 42 -10.17 5.55 12.63
N VAL A 43 -10.69 4.46 12.04
CA VAL A 43 -9.92 3.62 11.09
C VAL A 43 -9.92 4.27 9.69
N ALA A 44 -10.40 5.51 9.56
CA ALA A 44 -10.58 6.18 8.27
C ALA A 44 -9.82 7.51 8.13
N GLN A 45 -8.70 7.66 8.83
CA GLN A 45 -7.65 8.60 8.42
C GLN A 45 -6.31 7.88 8.30
N ALA A 46 -6.24 6.95 7.35
CA ALA A 46 -4.98 6.79 6.63
C ALA A 46 -4.71 8.16 5.98
N ASP A 47 -3.68 8.83 6.47
CA ASP A 47 -3.17 10.12 6.00
C ASP A 47 -3.21 10.19 4.47
N ASN A 48 -4.21 10.92 3.93
CA ASN A 48 -4.46 11.07 2.49
C ASN A 48 -3.49 12.08 1.83
N SER A 49 -2.37 12.40 2.48
CA SER A 49 -1.31 13.16 1.84
C SER A 49 -0.52 12.26 0.90
N ARG A 50 -1.10 11.97 -0.28
CA ARG A 50 -0.38 11.29 -1.36
C ARG A 50 0.94 12.05 -1.58
N PRO A 51 2.11 11.40 -1.44
CA PRO A 51 3.38 12.09 -1.53
C PRO A 51 3.51 12.74 -2.91
N GLN A 52 4.08 13.94 -2.95
CA GLN A 52 4.40 14.58 -4.21
C GLN A 52 5.39 13.69 -4.97
N PHE A 53 5.14 13.50 -6.26
CA PHE A 53 6.03 12.70 -7.09
C PHE A 53 7.42 13.32 -7.12
N THR A 54 8.43 12.53 -6.75
CA THR A 54 9.83 12.80 -7.03
C THR A 54 10.42 11.58 -7.74
N LYS A 55 11.48 11.77 -8.52
CA LYS A 55 12.13 10.66 -9.23
C LYS A 55 12.76 9.68 -8.24
N GLU A 56 13.26 10.22 -7.14
CA GLU A 56 13.86 9.47 -6.05
C GLU A 56 12.82 8.57 -5.38
N LEU A 57 11.65 9.11 -5.00
CA LEU A 57 10.57 8.32 -4.41
C LEU A 57 10.04 7.27 -5.39
N PHE A 58 9.96 7.59 -6.68
CA PHE A 58 9.57 6.63 -7.71
C PHE A 58 10.54 5.45 -7.80
N VAL A 59 11.85 5.71 -7.77
CA VAL A 59 12.89 4.67 -7.77
C VAL A 59 12.85 3.84 -6.49
N ASP A 60 12.66 4.48 -5.33
CA ASP A 60 12.57 3.79 -4.04
C ASP A 60 11.34 2.87 -4.01
N TYR A 61 10.15 3.36 -4.39
CA TYR A 61 8.94 2.54 -4.45
C TYR A 61 9.04 1.38 -5.46
N ILE A 62 9.68 1.59 -6.62
CA ILE A 62 9.91 0.50 -7.57
C ILE A 62 10.86 -0.55 -6.99
N THR A 63 11.91 -0.11 -6.32
CA THR A 63 12.92 -0.99 -5.73
C THR A 63 12.32 -1.86 -4.63
N GLU A 64 11.41 -1.30 -3.83
CA GLU A 64 10.67 -2.03 -2.80
C GLU A 64 9.61 -2.99 -3.39
N TRP A 65 8.88 -2.55 -4.41
CA TRP A 65 7.70 -3.26 -4.88
C TRP A 65 7.98 -4.35 -5.92
N ILE A 66 8.89 -4.09 -6.87
CA ILE A 66 8.93 -4.86 -8.13
C ILE A 66 10.04 -5.91 -8.10
N PRO A 67 9.72 -7.20 -8.35
CA PRO A 67 10.74 -8.21 -8.58
C PRO A 67 11.63 -7.83 -9.76
N LEU A 68 12.94 -8.05 -9.65
CA LEU A 68 13.93 -7.71 -10.69
C LEU A 68 13.60 -8.21 -12.11
N ARG A 69 12.76 -9.23 -12.26
CA ARG A 69 12.35 -9.75 -13.58
C ARG A 69 11.26 -8.90 -14.23
N VAL A 70 10.44 -8.24 -13.42
CA VAL A 70 9.24 -7.51 -13.87
C VAL A 70 9.60 -6.11 -14.37
N ILE A 71 10.66 -5.50 -13.84
CA ILE A 71 11.06 -4.13 -14.22
C ILE A 71 11.47 -3.99 -15.69
N GLU A 72 11.96 -5.06 -16.32
CA GLU A 72 12.32 -5.04 -17.75
C GLU A 72 11.12 -5.34 -18.67
N ASN A 73 9.91 -5.47 -18.13
CA ASN A 73 8.72 -5.67 -18.94
C ASN A 73 8.36 -4.36 -19.70
N PRO A 74 8.30 -4.38 -21.04
CA PRO A 74 8.03 -3.18 -21.84
C PRO A 74 6.62 -2.63 -21.63
N GLN A 75 5.62 -3.47 -21.36
CA GLN A 75 4.25 -3.03 -21.11
C GLN A 75 4.16 -2.24 -19.79
N LEU A 76 4.85 -2.72 -18.76
CA LEU A 76 4.92 -2.01 -17.47
C LEU A 76 5.63 -0.65 -17.62
N ARG A 77 6.76 -0.62 -18.33
CA ARG A 77 7.49 0.63 -18.62
C ARG A 77 6.60 1.62 -19.38
N ASN A 78 5.87 1.15 -20.39
CA ASN A 78 4.91 1.98 -21.13
C ASN A 78 3.78 2.51 -20.24
N ILE A 79 3.30 1.74 -19.25
CA ILE A 79 2.32 2.23 -18.28
C ILE A 79 2.90 3.39 -17.47
N PHE A 80 4.15 3.29 -16.99
CA PHE A 80 4.78 4.39 -16.26
C PHE A 80 4.94 5.66 -17.11
N LEU A 81 5.37 5.51 -18.37
CA LEU A 81 5.49 6.61 -19.31
C LEU A 81 4.13 7.22 -19.68
N LEU A 82 3.07 6.41 -19.75
CA LEU A 82 1.71 6.89 -20.00
C LEU A 82 1.16 7.70 -18.82
N LEU A 83 1.45 7.26 -17.59
CA LEU A 83 0.94 7.93 -16.38
C LEU A 83 1.69 9.24 -16.07
N ARG A 84 2.92 9.42 -16.57
CA ARG A 84 3.73 10.61 -16.34
C ARG A 84 4.52 11.01 -17.59
N SER A 85 4.07 12.06 -18.26
CA SER A 85 4.70 12.61 -19.48
C SER A 85 6.11 13.16 -19.29
N GLU A 86 6.47 13.56 -18.06
CA GLU A 86 7.82 14.06 -17.74
C GLU A 86 8.82 12.93 -17.48
N LEU A 87 8.33 11.70 -17.29
CA LEU A 87 9.16 10.52 -17.06
C LEU A 87 9.73 10.05 -18.39
N HIS A 88 11.04 9.82 -18.42
CA HIS A 88 11.71 9.25 -19.58
C HIS A 88 12.19 7.83 -19.26
N GLU A 89 12.45 7.05 -20.30
CA GLU A 89 12.94 5.66 -20.14
C GLU A 89 14.19 5.56 -19.25
N LYS A 90 15.08 6.56 -19.32
CA LYS A 90 16.28 6.67 -18.49
C LYS A 90 16.01 6.88 -16.99
N ASP A 91 14.82 7.39 -16.65
CA ASP A 91 14.40 7.66 -15.27
C ASP A 91 13.79 6.40 -14.62
N ILE A 92 13.44 5.38 -15.41
CA ILE A 92 12.95 4.10 -14.91
C ILE A 92 14.17 3.23 -14.55
N PRO A 93 14.31 2.81 -13.28
CA PRO A 93 15.49 2.06 -12.86
C PRO A 93 15.54 0.71 -13.59
N GLY A 94 16.69 0.38 -14.18
CA GLY A 94 16.93 -0.95 -14.73
C GLY A 94 17.33 -1.95 -13.64
N ARG A 95 17.43 -3.23 -14.02
CA ARG A 95 17.89 -4.30 -13.10
C ARG A 95 19.20 -3.99 -12.39
N THR A 96 20.15 -3.40 -13.10
CA THR A 96 21.47 -3.06 -12.52
C THR A 96 21.31 -2.00 -11.44
N THR A 97 20.52 -0.96 -11.69
CA THR A 97 20.25 0.12 -10.73
C THR A 97 19.61 -0.43 -9.45
N ILE A 98 18.58 -1.27 -9.58
CA ILE A 98 17.91 -1.88 -8.43
C ILE A 98 18.88 -2.77 -7.63
N ARG A 99 19.71 -3.58 -8.30
CA ARG A 99 20.73 -4.40 -7.62
C ARG A 99 21.74 -3.57 -6.85
N THR A 100 22.21 -2.48 -7.45
CA THR A 100 23.16 -1.57 -6.79
C THR A 100 22.53 -0.93 -5.56
N ARG A 101 21.26 -0.50 -5.65
CA ARG A 101 20.51 0.08 -4.52
C ARG A 101 20.35 -0.93 -3.38
N LEU A 102 19.84 -2.13 -3.67
CA LEU A 102 19.71 -3.20 -2.68
C LEU A 102 21.04 -3.57 -2.02
N SER A 103 22.12 -3.61 -2.80
CA SER A 103 23.46 -3.87 -2.27
C SER A 103 23.93 -2.76 -1.32
N GLN A 104 23.58 -1.50 -1.59
CA GLN A 104 23.89 -0.39 -0.71
C GLN A 104 23.07 -0.46 0.58
N ASP A 105 21.79 -0.82 0.48
CA ASP A 105 20.92 -0.96 1.65
C ASP A 105 21.41 -2.07 2.58
N MET A 106 21.83 -3.22 2.03
CA MET A 106 22.48 -4.28 2.80
C MET A 106 23.79 -3.82 3.47
N LYS A 107 24.60 -2.99 2.80
CA LYS A 107 25.82 -2.43 3.41
C LYS A 107 25.50 -1.46 4.55
N ASN A 108 24.37 -0.76 4.48
CA ASN A 108 23.95 0.17 5.52
C ASN A 108 23.33 -0.55 6.73
N ALA A 109 22.82 -1.77 6.55
CA ALA A 109 22.25 -2.62 7.61
C ALA A 109 23.31 -3.47 8.36
N VAL A 110 24.61 -3.19 8.20
CA VAL A 110 25.67 -3.93 8.87
C VAL A 110 25.53 -3.81 10.39
N GLY A 111 25.39 -4.96 11.06
CA GLY A 111 25.18 -5.03 12.51
C GLY A 111 23.74 -5.33 12.94
N SER A 112 22.78 -5.27 12.01
CA SER A 112 21.37 -5.62 12.24
C SER A 112 20.85 -6.75 11.34
N ILE A 113 21.71 -7.30 10.47
CA ILE A 113 21.34 -8.40 9.57
C ILE A 113 21.45 -9.73 10.31
N SER A 114 20.39 -10.53 10.23
CA SER A 114 20.42 -11.94 10.61
C SER A 114 20.29 -12.81 9.37
N PHE A 115 20.86 -14.01 9.41
CA PHE A 115 20.78 -14.95 8.30
C PHE A 115 20.05 -16.21 8.74
N THR A 116 19.14 -16.68 7.91
CA THR A 116 18.51 -18.00 8.01
C THR A 116 19.07 -18.88 6.89
N MET A 117 19.37 -20.12 7.22
CA MET A 117 19.90 -21.09 6.28
C MET A 117 18.96 -22.29 6.22
N ASP A 118 18.25 -22.43 5.10
CA ASP A 118 17.35 -23.53 4.85
C ASP A 118 18.07 -24.56 3.97
N MET A 119 18.17 -25.79 4.46
CA MET A 119 18.77 -26.90 3.73
C MET A 119 17.73 -27.98 3.49
N TRP A 120 17.60 -28.40 2.23
CA TRP A 120 16.70 -29.50 1.87
C TRP A 120 17.28 -30.31 0.71
N THR A 121 16.67 -31.45 0.44
CA THR A 121 17.02 -32.33 -0.68
C THR A 121 15.76 -32.59 -1.49
N ASP A 122 15.87 -32.63 -2.82
CA ASP A 122 14.73 -32.99 -3.68
C ASP A 122 14.55 -34.53 -3.78
N PRO A 123 13.45 -35.02 -4.38
CA PRO A 123 13.24 -36.46 -4.58
C PRO A 123 14.30 -37.17 -5.45
N PHE A 124 15.14 -36.41 -6.17
CA PHE A 124 16.24 -36.91 -6.98
C PHE A 124 17.59 -36.84 -6.24
N LEU A 125 17.57 -36.62 -4.93
CA LEU A 125 18.74 -36.51 -4.05
C LEU A 125 19.67 -35.33 -4.36
N SER A 126 19.15 -34.28 -5.01
CA SER A 126 19.91 -33.05 -5.22
C SER A 126 19.84 -32.18 -3.96
N PRO A 127 20.99 -31.82 -3.35
CA PRO A 127 21.00 -30.96 -2.18
C PRO A 127 20.83 -29.50 -2.57
N TYR A 128 20.00 -28.77 -1.83
CA TYR A 128 19.80 -27.34 -1.97
C TYR A 128 20.07 -26.64 -0.65
N MET A 129 20.62 -25.44 -0.76
CA MET A 129 20.83 -24.53 0.36
C MET A 129 20.32 -23.16 -0.06
N ALA A 130 19.33 -22.64 0.67
CA ALA A 130 18.95 -21.24 0.59
C ALA A 130 19.54 -20.50 1.78
N VAL A 131 20.06 -19.31 1.50
CA VAL A 131 20.51 -18.34 2.50
C VAL A 131 19.66 -17.10 2.35
N THR A 132 18.90 -16.77 3.39
CA THR A 132 18.02 -15.59 3.42
C THR A 132 18.52 -14.63 4.48
N ALA A 133 18.74 -13.38 4.10
CA ALA A 133 19.09 -12.28 5.01
C ALA A 133 17.81 -11.56 5.45
N HIS A 134 17.66 -11.32 6.76
CA HIS A 134 16.61 -10.50 7.38
C HIS A 134 17.22 -9.28 8.04
#